data_AF-A0A2E0QRD5-F1
#
_entry.id   AF-A0A2E0QRD5-F1
#
_cell.length_a   1.000
_cell.length_b   1.000
_cell.length_c   1.000
_cell.angle_alpha   90.00
_cell.angle_beta   90.00
_cell.angle_gamma   90.00
#
_symmetry.space_group_name_H-M   'P 1'
#
loop_
_entity.id
_entity.type
_entity.pdbx_description
1 polymer ?
#
loop_
_entity_poly.entity_id
_entity_poly.type
_entity_poly.pdbx_seq_one_letter_code
_entity_poly.pdbx_strand_id
1 'polypeptide(L)'
;MSTKDDEGISRAILATQERIRDHLAGLGLENAGVSHFGSVDIDPRYLAICVQVSKDSEAKVANREELLGLARTWLKEEGYPPEAADQIALRIDSEETVLRDYNGNWYHYYK
;
A
#
# COMPACT_ATOMS: atom_id res chain seq x y z
N MET A 1 -24.92 -13.24 1.13
CA MET A 1 -24.56 -12.03 0.36
C MET A 1 -23.19 -11.61 0.88
N SER A 2 -22.08 -11.54 0.15
CA SER A 2 -21.86 -11.48 -1.30
C SER A 2 -20.45 -12.02 -1.63
N THR A 3 -20.32 -13.26 -2.10
CA THR A 3 -18.97 -13.82 -2.42
C THR A 3 -18.35 -13.22 -3.67
N LYS A 4 -19.15 -12.63 -4.57
CA LYS A 4 -18.67 -12.04 -5.83
C LYS A 4 -18.08 -10.64 -5.67
N ASP A 5 -18.60 -9.86 -4.71
CA ASP A 5 -18.08 -8.50 -4.46
C ASP A 5 -16.73 -8.57 -3.74
N ASP A 6 -16.56 -9.54 -2.83
CA ASP A 6 -15.31 -9.79 -2.11
C ASP A 6 -14.17 -10.24 -3.03
N GLU A 7 -14.46 -11.11 -4.01
CA GLU A 7 -13.49 -11.54 -5.04
C GLU A 7 -13.05 -10.35 -5.93
N GLY A 8 -13.98 -9.46 -6.27
CA GLY A 8 -13.70 -8.26 -7.05
C GLY A 8 -12.79 -7.26 -6.31
N ILE A 9 -13.10 -6.99 -5.04
CA ILE A 9 -12.31 -6.14 -4.14
C ILE A 9 -10.90 -6.70 -3.97
N SER A 10 -10.78 -7.98 -3.63
CA SER A 10 -9.48 -8.63 -3.42
C SER A 10 -8.62 -8.59 -4.68
N ARG A 11 -9.20 -8.91 -5.84
CA ARG A 11 -8.51 -8.83 -7.13
C ARG A 11 -8.02 -7.40 -7.43
N ALA A 12 -8.85 -6.38 -7.19
CA ALA A 12 -8.47 -4.99 -7.44
C ALA A 12 -7.31 -4.53 -6.53
N ILE A 13 -7.31 -4.94 -5.27
CA ILE A 13 -6.21 -4.68 -4.34
C ILE A 13 -4.92 -5.33 -4.84
N LEU A 14 -4.96 -6.64 -5.15
CA LEU A 14 -3.77 -7.37 -5.60
C LEU A 14 -3.22 -6.81 -6.91
N ALA A 15 -4.07 -6.50 -7.89
CA ALA A 15 -3.65 -5.87 -9.14
C ALA A 15 -3.02 -4.49 -8.92
N THR A 16 -3.58 -3.68 -8.01
CA THR A 16 -2.98 -2.40 -7.64
C THR A 16 -1.61 -2.59 -6.98
N GLN A 17 -1.43 -3.58 -6.12
CA GLN A 17 -0.15 -3.87 -5.49
C GLN A 17 0.93 -4.27 -6.49
N GLU A 18 0.60 -5.04 -7.52
CA GLU A 18 1.50 -5.35 -8.64
C GLU A 18 1.94 -4.07 -9.35
N ARG A 19 1.00 -3.18 -9.69
CA ARG A 19 1.31 -1.92 -10.37
C ARG A 19 2.17 -0.97 -9.52
N ILE A 20 1.94 -0.95 -8.20
CA ILE A 20 2.82 -0.23 -7.27
C ILE A 20 4.23 -0.82 -7.30
N ARG A 21 4.37 -2.15 -7.28
CA ARG A 21 5.69 -2.81 -7.37
C ARG A 21 6.41 -2.48 -8.67
N ASP A 22 5.70 -2.53 -9.80
CA ASP A 22 6.27 -2.17 -11.11
C ASP A 22 6.72 -0.70 -11.16
N HIS A 23 5.91 0.21 -10.60
CA HIS A 23 6.27 1.62 -10.52
C HIS A 23 7.50 1.86 -9.65
N LEU A 24 7.57 1.24 -8.47
CA LEU A 24 8.71 1.34 -7.57
C LEU A 24 9.98 0.73 -8.19
N ALA A 25 9.87 -0.40 -8.89
CA ALA A 25 10.98 -0.97 -9.64
C ALA A 25 11.49 0.00 -10.73
N GLY A 26 10.59 0.71 -11.42
CA GLY A 26 10.93 1.78 -12.36
C GLY A 26 11.70 2.96 -11.75
N LEU A 27 11.62 3.14 -10.42
CA LEU A 27 12.38 4.12 -9.64
C LEU A 27 13.70 3.56 -9.07
N GLY A 28 14.07 2.30 -9.38
CA GLY A 28 15.23 1.61 -8.82
C GLY A 28 15.02 1.11 -7.39
N LEU A 29 13.76 0.83 -7.01
CA LEU A 29 13.37 0.30 -5.70
C LEU A 29 12.84 -1.13 -5.84
N GLU A 30 13.58 -2.02 -6.53
CA GLU A 30 13.10 -3.36 -6.91
C GLU A 30 12.83 -4.28 -5.72
N ASN A 31 13.42 -3.97 -4.56
CA ASN A 31 13.26 -4.74 -3.32
C ASN A 31 12.19 -4.16 -2.39
N ALA A 32 11.44 -3.14 -2.82
CA ALA A 32 10.38 -2.58 -2.01
C ALA A 32 9.25 -3.59 -1.79
N GLY A 33 8.88 -3.81 -0.52
CA GLY A 33 7.73 -4.64 -0.16
C GLY A 33 6.43 -3.86 -0.31
N VAL A 34 5.39 -4.48 -0.86
CA VAL A 34 4.05 -3.86 -0.97
C VAL A 34 3.02 -4.83 -0.41
N SER A 35 2.31 -4.40 0.64
CA SER A 35 1.29 -5.18 1.33
C SER A 35 0.05 -4.32 1.61
N HIS A 36 -1.02 -4.94 2.11
CA HIS A 36 -2.25 -4.24 2.46
C HIS A 36 -2.81 -4.79 3.77
N PHE A 37 -3.60 -3.98 4.45
CA PHE A 37 -4.35 -4.37 5.63
C PHE A 37 -5.64 -3.54 5.72
N GLY A 38 -6.54 -3.94 6.63
CA GLY A 38 -7.80 -3.25 6.87
C GLY A 38 -9.01 -4.17 6.73
N SER A 39 -10.13 -3.75 7.32
CA SER A 39 -11.40 -4.48 7.30
C SER A 39 -12.23 -4.13 6.05
N VAL A 40 -11.66 -4.43 4.88
CA VAL A 40 -12.27 -4.13 3.57
C VAL A 40 -13.55 -4.93 3.27
N ASP A 41 -13.70 -6.05 3.97
CA ASP A 41 -14.90 -6.91 4.01
C ASP A 41 -16.06 -6.24 4.78
N ILE A 42 -15.74 -5.38 5.74
CA ILE A 42 -16.73 -4.57 6.47
C ILE A 42 -17.04 -3.31 5.67
N ASP A 43 -16.00 -2.59 5.26
CA ASP A 43 -16.14 -1.38 4.45
C ASP A 43 -14.86 -1.14 3.63
N PRO A 44 -14.94 -1.07 2.29
CA PRO A 44 -13.78 -0.92 1.43
C PRO A 44 -12.98 0.37 1.71
N ARG A 45 -13.56 1.39 2.35
CA ARG A 45 -12.79 2.61 2.68
C ARG A 45 -11.66 2.35 3.69
N TYR A 46 -11.72 1.24 4.44
CA TYR A 46 -10.73 0.91 5.46
C TYR A 46 -9.49 0.22 4.89
N LEU A 47 -9.31 0.20 3.57
CA LEU A 47 -8.07 -0.25 2.95
C LEU A 47 -6.90 0.68 3.31
N ALA A 48 -5.82 0.06 3.76
CA ALA A 48 -4.53 0.69 3.92
C ALA A 48 -3.45 -0.10 3.16
N ILE A 49 -2.68 0.61 2.34
CA ILE A 49 -1.54 0.05 1.60
C ILE A 49 -0.25 0.40 2.34
N CYS A 50 0.59 -0.60 2.58
CA CYS A 50 1.92 -0.42 3.16
C CYS A 50 2.99 -0.66 2.11
N VAL A 51 3.94 0.27 2.03
CA VAL A 51 5.16 0.12 1.26
C VAL A 51 6.33 0.09 2.22
N GLN A 52 7.20 -0.91 2.09
CA GLN A 52 8.39 -1.08 2.90
C GLN A 52 9.62 -0.91 2.03
N VAL A 53 10.53 -0.03 2.43
CA VAL A 53 11.80 0.24 1.74
C VAL A 53 12.98 0.00 2.69
N SER A 54 14.20 -0.05 2.18
CA SER A 54 15.38 -0.29 3.02
C SER A 54 15.83 0.99 3.73
N LYS A 55 15.76 2.14 3.05
CA LYS A 55 16.36 3.41 3.53
C LYS A 55 15.37 4.56 3.62
N ASP A 56 15.64 5.51 4.50
CA ASP A 56 14.84 6.75 4.62
C ASP A 56 14.88 7.57 3.31
N SER A 57 15.99 7.50 2.57
CA SER A 57 16.10 8.17 1.26
C SER A 57 15.21 7.54 0.19
N GLU A 58 15.02 6.23 0.23
CA GLU A 58 14.15 5.51 -0.71
C GLU A 58 12.67 5.86 -0.48
N ALA A 59 12.27 6.09 0.78
CA ALA A 59 10.93 6.56 1.11
C ALA A 59 10.62 7.94 0.49
N LYS A 60 11.65 8.80 0.36
CA LYS A 60 11.52 10.11 -0.32
C LYS A 60 11.39 9.93 -1.83
N VAL A 61 12.14 9.00 -2.42
CA VAL A 61 12.04 8.67 -3.86
C VAL A 61 10.66 8.11 -4.20
N ALA A 62 10.14 7.19 -3.38
CA ALA A 62 8.83 6.59 -3.57
C ALA A 62 7.66 7.58 -3.42
N ASN A 63 7.88 8.73 -2.77
CA ASN A 63 6.95 9.86 -2.65
C ASN A 63 5.50 9.47 -2.31
N ARG A 64 5.17 9.50 -1.02
CA ARG A 64 3.85 9.09 -0.50
C ARG A 64 2.66 9.70 -1.25
N GLU A 65 2.67 11.00 -1.53
CA GLU A 65 1.51 11.69 -2.11
C GLU A 65 1.29 11.27 -3.56
N GLU A 66 2.38 11.13 -4.32
CA GLU A 66 2.34 10.64 -5.69
C GLU A 66 1.84 9.19 -5.73
N LEU A 67 2.41 8.33 -4.88
CA LEU A 67 2.05 6.92 -4.84
C LEU A 67 0.61 6.70 -4.38
N LEU A 68 0.13 7.51 -3.43
CA LEU A 68 -1.28 7.50 -3.01
C LEU A 68 -2.20 7.90 -4.16
N GLY A 69 -1.86 8.93 -4.92
CA GLY A 69 -2.62 9.35 -6.10
C GLY A 69 -2.69 8.25 -7.17
N LEU A 70 -1.57 7.59 -7.44
CA LEU A 70 -1.49 6.46 -8.36
C LEU A 70 -2.32 5.27 -7.86
N ALA A 71 -2.17 4.88 -6.60
CA ALA A 71 -2.92 3.77 -6.00
C ALA A 71 -4.44 4.00 -6.09
N ARG A 72 -4.92 5.21 -5.80
CA ARG A 72 -6.34 5.56 -5.93
C ARG A 72 -6.84 5.45 -7.36
N THR A 73 -6.03 5.89 -8.32
CA THR A 73 -6.36 5.82 -9.75
C THR A 73 -6.45 4.37 -10.20
N TRP A 74 -5.45 3.55 -9.88
CA TRP A 74 -5.41 2.15 -10.28
C TRP A 74 -6.50 1.33 -9.61
N LEU A 75 -6.79 1.55 -8.33
CA LEU A 75 -7.93 0.89 -7.67
C LEU A 75 -9.24 1.14 -8.43
N LYS A 76 -9.50 2.38 -8.85
CA LYS A 76 -10.69 2.71 -9.64
C LYS A 76 -10.70 2.00 -11.00
N GLU A 77 -9.55 1.91 -11.66
CA GLU A 77 -9.40 1.20 -12.94
C GLU A 77 -9.67 -0.31 -12.80
N GLU A 78 -9.26 -0.90 -11.67
CA GLU A 78 -9.45 -2.34 -11.38
C GLU A 78 -10.84 -2.69 -10.83
N GLY A 79 -11.72 -1.70 -10.71
CA GLY A 79 -13.12 -1.88 -10.27
C GLY A 79 -13.34 -1.77 -8.76
N TYR A 80 -12.39 -1.21 -8.01
CA TYR A 80 -12.61 -0.84 -6.61
C TYR A 80 -13.66 0.28 -6.50
N PRO A 81 -14.51 0.31 -5.45
CA PRO A 81 -15.50 1.36 -5.30
C PRO A 81 -14.86 2.77 -5.28
N PRO A 82 -15.23 3.70 -6.19
CA PRO A 82 -14.50 4.97 -6.34
C PRO A 82 -14.48 5.84 -5.08
N GLU A 83 -15.62 5.95 -4.41
CA GLU A 83 -15.78 6.69 -3.14
C GLU A 83 -14.90 6.11 -2.01
N ALA A 84 -14.67 4.79 -2.03
CA ALA A 84 -13.81 4.12 -1.06
C ALA A 84 -12.33 4.28 -1.43
N ALA A 85 -12.00 4.19 -2.73
CA ALA A 85 -10.64 4.43 -3.22
C ALA A 85 -10.14 5.81 -2.78
N ASP A 86 -10.96 6.85 -2.84
CA ASP A 86 -10.55 8.20 -2.40
C ASP A 86 -10.28 8.33 -0.90
N GLN A 87 -10.71 7.36 -0.10
CA GLN A 87 -10.56 7.35 1.37
C GLN A 87 -9.43 6.44 1.87
N ILE A 88 -8.79 5.67 0.98
CA ILE A 88 -7.73 4.75 1.41
C ILE A 88 -6.53 5.49 2.02
N ALA A 89 -5.81 4.78 2.87
CA ALA A 89 -4.54 5.23 3.41
C ALA A 89 -3.37 4.56 2.68
N LEU A 90 -2.26 5.29 2.58
CA LEU A 90 -0.96 4.73 2.18
C LEU A 90 0.10 5.18 3.18
N ARG A 91 0.98 4.25 3.56
CA ARG A 91 2.16 4.47 4.39
C ARG A 91 3.40 3.93 3.68
N ILE A 92 4.52 4.63 3.85
CA ILE A 92 5.84 4.17 3.41
C ILE A 92 6.74 4.11 4.65
N ASP A 93 7.27 2.94 4.96
CA ASP A 93 8.13 2.67 6.10
C ASP A 93 9.50 2.19 5.65
N SER A 94 10.55 2.60 6.35
CA SER A 94 11.92 2.16 6.07
C SER A 94 12.44 1.24 7.17
N GLU A 95 13.16 0.20 6.76
CA GLU A 95 13.90 -0.66 7.69
C GLU A 95 14.93 0.17 8.49
N GLU A 96 15.55 1.18 7.88
CA GLU A 96 16.44 2.13 8.56
C GLU A 96 15.80 2.80 9.78
N THR A 97 14.56 3.28 9.67
CA THR A 97 13.84 3.88 10.79
C THR A 97 13.50 2.85 11.86
N VAL A 98 13.06 1.65 11.47
CA VAL A 98 12.74 0.58 12.43
C VAL A 98 14.00 0.12 13.18
N LEU A 99 15.13 0.01 12.49
CA LEU A 99 16.43 -0.29 13.10
C LEU A 99 16.87 0.80 14.08
N ARG A 100 16.81 2.07 13.67
CA ARG A 100 17.27 3.21 14.46
C ARG A 100 16.43 3.45 15.70
N ASP A 101 15.10 3.43 15.55
CA ASP A 101 14.19 3.93 16.58
C ASP A 101 13.56 2.79 17.40
N TYR A 102 13.58 1.56 16.88
CA TYR A 102 12.91 0.40 17.47
C TYR A 102 13.80 -0.86 17.54
N ASN A 103 15.11 -0.73 17.33
CA ASN A 103 16.07 -1.84 17.34
C ASN A 103 15.68 -3.00 16.39
N GLY A 104 15.09 -2.69 15.24
CA GLY A 104 14.66 -3.68 14.24
C GLY A 104 13.37 -4.41 14.63
N ASN A 105 12.68 -3.96 15.68
CA ASN A 105 11.47 -4.61 16.16
C ASN A 105 10.20 -4.01 15.53
N TRP A 106 9.75 -4.64 14.45
CA TRP A 106 8.52 -4.27 13.75
C TRP A 106 7.25 -4.36 14.62
N TYR A 107 7.19 -5.25 15.61
CA TYR A 107 6.05 -5.30 16.54
C TYR A 107 5.97 -4.04 17.39
N HIS A 108 7.10 -3.55 17.91
CA HIS A 108 7.14 -2.30 18.66
C HIS A 108 6.90 -1.06 17.79
N TYR A 109 7.29 -1.11 16.52
CA TYR A 109 6.99 -0.03 15.57
C TYR A 109 5.48 0.16 15.35
N TYR A 110 4.71 -0.93 15.26
CA TYR A 110 3.26 -0.88 15.03
C TYR A 110 2.39 -0.83 16.30
N LYS A 111 2.99 -0.99 17.49
CA LYS A 111 2.29 -0.99 18.78
C LYS A 111 2.07 0.41 19.31
#